data_AF-S7TKD7-F1
#
_entry.id   AF-S7TKD7-F1
#
_cell.length_a   1.000
_cell.length_b   1.000
_cell.length_c   1.000
_cell.angle_alpha   90.00
_cell.angle_beta   90.00
_cell.angle_gamma   90.00
#
_symmetry.space_group_name_H-M   'P 1'
#
loop_
_entity.id
_entity.type
_entity.pdbx_description
1 polymer ?
#
loop_
_entity_poly.entity_id
_entity_poly.type
_entity_poly.pdbx_seq_one_letter_code
_entity_poly.pdbx_strand_id
1 'polypeptide(L)' 'MDRKGQAPEQIIAKLHETEVSLATSKTVAETFRVLGICKQTLYHWCNEYGGFKVD' A
#
# COMPACT_ATOMS: atom_id res chain seq x y z
N MET A 1 20.74 -9.46 -11.19
CA MET A 1 19.35 -9.04 -11.47
C MET A 1 19.15 -7.72 -10.78
N ASP A 2 19.21 -6.64 -11.53
CA ASP A 2 18.91 -5.28 -11.08
C ASP A 2 17.56 -5.33 -10.39
N ARG A 3 17.58 -5.31 -9.06
CA ARG A 3 16.39 -5.15 -8.26
C ARG A 3 15.90 -3.75 -8.62
N LYS A 4 15.05 -3.65 -9.64
CA LYS A 4 14.06 -2.59 -9.77
C LYS A 4 13.14 -2.73 -8.56
N GLY A 5 13.69 -2.50 -7.37
CA GLY A 5 12.91 -2.23 -6.19
C GLY A 5 12.00 -1.09 -6.60
N GLN A 6 10.70 -1.27 -6.39
CA GLN A 6 9.77 -0.17 -6.55
C GLN A 6 10.38 1.01 -5.80
N ALA A 7 10.64 2.11 -6.51
CA ALA A 7 11.21 3.28 -5.90
C ALA A 7 10.35 3.62 -4.65
N PRO A 8 10.97 4.04 -3.54
CA PRO A 8 10.23 4.36 -2.31
C PRO A 8 9.03 5.28 -2.60
N GLU A 9 9.16 6.18 -3.57
CA GLU A 9 8.09 7.06 -4.08
C GLU A 9 6.88 6.29 -4.64
N GLN A 10 7.11 5.20 -5.38
CA GLN A 10 6.04 4.33 -5.91
C GLN A 10 5.32 3.56 -4.80
N ILE A 11 6.02 3.23 -3.72
CA ILE A 11 5.44 2.57 -2.55
C ILE A 11 4.56 3.55 -1.79
N ILE A 12 5.04 4.78 -1.57
CA ILE A 12 4.27 5.85 -0.94
C ILE A 12 3.02 6.18 -1.76
N ALA A 13 3.12 6.27 -3.09
CA ALA A 13 1.97 6.49 -3.96
C ALA A 13 0.91 5.37 -3.84
N LYS A 14 1.33 4.11 -3.79
CA LYS A 14 0.41 2.96 -3.58
C LYS A 14 -0.19 2.93 -2.18
N LEU A 15 0.56 3.32 -1.15
CA LEU A 15 0.02 3.50 0.20
C LEU A 15 -1.08 4.55 0.18
N HIS A 16 -0.83 5.73 -0.42
CA HIS A 16 -1.83 6.79 -0.56
C HIS A 16 -3.10 6.33 -1.31
N GLU A 17 -2.93 5.59 -2.41
CA GLU A 17 -4.06 5.04 -3.17
C GLU A 17 -4.87 4.01 -2.36
N THR A 18 -4.19 3.29 -1.46
CA THR A 18 -4.84 2.41 -0.48
C THR A 18 -5.68 3.24 0.49
N GLU A 19 -5.13 4.33 1.06
CA GLU A 19 -5.85 5.21 2.00
C GLU A 19 -7.10 5.82 1.36
N VAL A 20 -6.96 6.35 0.15
CA VAL A 20 -8.05 6.99 -0.58
C VAL A 20 -9.15 5.97 -0.92
N SER A 21 -8.77 4.75 -1.32
CA SER A 21 -9.75 3.68 -1.57
C SER A 21 -10.50 3.30 -0.28
N LEU A 22 -9.79 3.19 0.84
CA LEU A 22 -10.39 2.91 2.15
C LEU A 22 -11.30 4.06 2.62
N ALA A 23 -10.89 5.31 2.44
CA ALA A 23 -11.69 6.49 2.75
C ALA A 23 -12.96 6.59 1.89
N THR A 24 -12.91 6.06 0.66
CA THR A 24 -14.05 5.99 -0.27
C THR A 24 -15.01 4.83 0.07
N SER A 25 -14.92 4.24 1.27
CA SER A 25 -15.73 3.11 1.73
C SER A 25 -15.46 1.77 1.02
N LYS A 26 -14.34 1.64 0.29
CA LYS A 26 -13.93 0.31 -0.22
C LYS A 26 -13.33 -0.48 0.93
N THR A 27 -13.62 -1.77 0.98
CA THR A 27 -13.02 -2.63 2.00
C THR A 27 -11.53 -2.85 1.69
N VAL A 28 -10.76 -3.10 2.74
CA VAL A 28 -9.33 -3.43 2.65
C VAL A 28 -9.09 -4.61 1.68
N ALA A 29 -9.98 -5.59 1.66
CA ALA A 29 -9.91 -6.73 0.73
C ALA A 29 -10.09 -6.32 -0.74
N GLU A 30 -11.00 -5.40 -1.05
CA GLU A 30 -11.20 -4.91 -2.41
C GLU A 30 -10.04 -4.03 -2.87
N THR A 31 -9.54 -3.17 -2.00
CA THR A 31 -8.36 -2.34 -2.28
C THR A 31 -7.14 -3.21 -2.61
N PHE A 32 -6.89 -4.29 -1.86
CA PHE A 32 -5.84 -5.26 -2.18
C PHE A 32 -6.04 -5.95 -3.54
N ARG A 33 -7.29 -6.26 -3.89
CA ARG A 33 -7.62 -6.88 -5.18
C ARG A 33 -7.38 -5.93 -6.36
N VAL A 34 -7.73 -4.65 -6.20
CA VAL A 34 -7.54 -3.61 -7.22
C VAL A 34 -6.06 -3.28 -7.40
N LEU A 35 -5.32 -3.15 -6.30
CA LEU A 35 -3.90 -2.78 -6.31
C LEU A 35 -2.94 -3.95 -6.60
N GLY A 36 -3.44 -5.19 -6.54
CA GLY A 36 -2.64 -6.40 -6.72
C GLY A 36 -1.58 -6.59 -5.62
N ILE A 37 -1.83 -6.04 -4.42
CA ILE A 37 -0.94 -6.16 -3.26
C ILE A 37 -1.60 -7.00 -2.18
N CYS A 38 -0.79 -7.68 -1.35
CA CYS A 38 -1.29 -8.48 -0.24
C CYS A 38 -1.16 -7.75 1.09
N LYS A 39 -1.88 -8.20 2.12
CA LYS A 39 -1.74 -7.70 3.51
C LYS A 39 -0.29 -7.64 3.99
N GLN A 40 0.50 -8.65 3.64
CA GLN A 40 1.92 -8.72 4.01
C GLN A 40 2.73 -7.55 3.45
N THR A 41 2.46 -7.16 2.20
CA THR A 41 3.12 -6.03 1.53
C THR A 41 2.77 -4.72 2.23
N LEU A 42 1.49 -4.52 2.57
CA LEU A 42 1.05 -3.33 3.31
C LEU A 42 1.72 -3.24 4.69
N TYR A 43 1.80 -4.37 5.41
CA TYR A 43 2.43 -4.42 6.73
C TYR A 43 3.92 -4.12 6.67
N HIS A 44 4.61 -4.65 5.64
CA HIS A 44 6.02 -4.36 5.41
C HIS A 44 6.24 -2.88 5.08
N TRP A 45 5.38 -2.32 4.23
CA TRP A 45 5.45 -0.91 3.86
C TRP A 45 5.16 0.03 5.02
N CYS A 46 4.20 -0.31 5.89
CA CYS A 46 3.92 0.47 7.09
C CYS A 46 5.10 0.48 8.06
N ASN A 47 5.83 -0.64 8.16
CA ASN A 47 7.02 -0.75 9.00
C ASN A 47 8.25 -0.05 8.39
N GLU A 48 8.43 -0.14 7.07
CA GLU A 48 9.63 0.33 6.37
C GLU A 48 9.55 1.80 5.93
N TYR A 49 8.36 2.26 5.54
CA TYR A 49 8.13 3.62 5.04
C TYR A 49 7.31 4.48 6.01
N GLY A 50 6.90 3.92 7.17
CA GLY A 50 6.13 4.64 8.18
C GLY A 50 4.74 5.11 7.74
N GLY A 51 4.31 4.71 6.55
CA GLY A 51 3.09 5.17 5.90
C GLY A 51 1.90 4.26 6.16
N PHE A 52 0.79 4.91 6.49
CA PHE A 52 -0.52 4.39 6.89
C PHE A 52 -0.67 3.97 8.35
N LYS A 53 -0.91 4.97 9.21
CA LYS A 53 -1.58 4.76 10.49
C LYS A 53 -3.06 4.54 10.21
N VAL A 54 -3.47 3.27 10.15
CA VAL A 54 -4.88 2.91 10.36
C VAL A 54 -5.17 3.23 11.83
N ASP A 55 -5.75 4.40 12.09
CA ASP A 55 -6.49 4.67 13.33
C ASP A 55 -7.85 3.99 13.25
#